data_AF-T1JFX4-F1
#
_entry.id   AF-T1JFX4-F1
#
_cell.length_a   1.000
_cell.length_b   1.000
_cell.length_c   1.000
_cell.angle_alpha   90.00
_cell.angle_beta   90.00
_cell.angle_gamma   90.00
#
_symmetry.space_group_name_H-M   'P 1'
#
loop_
_entity.id
_entity.type
_entity.pdbx_description
1 polymer ?
#
loop_
_entity_poly.entity_id
_entity_poly.type
_entity_poly.pdbx_seq_one_letter_code
_entity_poly.pdbx_strand_id
1 'polypeptide(L)'
;MNRLPKVQSSANLASACSTSSVRRIRRKSSTSLRKGRMGFMPKAAETDRRKLISAESQRIIAVLDDALLALQITSRFASVCENYEYFEQFLGPEIASIFQHLCTTLNYTIDESAYEPKKSAEVDADFLSSMNKMTSSQKLGMYSTPTMKRIRDVVKTLVRLVYENREVFNAMQMDSKPSPRMLDLIETTEELRQFVFERLQTTEAAEKEHMLFLENSAGREKVLKKQIDELEWELGRVKMDTSQEAEQDTKISMDAKARLNMEYHASMKQYDTMLDKHRQAEINLRKKNFKVSVEVENWIIKYDKDMSEKLMVFETITNEYELEKQKLANLEQKFAPIEQQYKTLMGERFEKEKKDWLGWQKK
;
A
#
# COMPACT_ATOMS: atom_id res chain seq x y z
N MET A 1 -14.55 55.59 17.47
CA MET A 1 -15.57 54.63 17.95
C MET A 1 -15.99 53.76 16.77
N ASN A 2 -16.20 52.47 17.06
CA ASN A 2 -16.81 51.42 16.21
C ASN A 2 -15.92 50.63 15.23
N ARG A 3 -15.31 49.59 15.83
CA ARG A 3 -15.26 48.17 15.42
C ARG A 3 -14.74 47.84 14.02
N LEU A 4 -13.43 47.57 13.97
CA LEU A 4 -12.79 46.71 12.99
C LEU A 4 -13.24 45.25 13.17
N PRO A 5 -13.51 44.49 12.09
CA PRO A 5 -13.60 43.04 12.16
C PRO A 5 -12.19 42.42 12.26
N LYS A 6 -12.05 41.48 13.18
CA LYS A 6 -10.82 40.74 13.48
C LYS A 6 -10.35 39.95 12.25
N VAL A 7 -9.15 40.26 11.81
CA VAL A 7 -8.30 39.40 10.99
C VAL A 7 -7.92 38.18 11.84
N GLN A 8 -8.36 36.98 11.46
CA GLN A 8 -7.72 35.75 11.90
C GLN A 8 -6.57 35.46 10.94
N SER A 9 -5.39 35.89 11.35
CA SER A 9 -4.12 35.52 10.75
C SER A 9 -3.79 34.09 11.18
N SER A 10 -3.70 33.19 10.20
CA SER A 10 -3.18 31.85 10.33
C SER A 10 -1.65 31.91 10.41
N ALA A 11 -1.11 31.93 11.62
CA ALA A 11 0.30 31.74 11.90
C ALA A 11 0.48 30.52 12.83
N ASN A 12 0.99 29.42 12.25
CA ASN A 12 2.19 28.70 12.70
C ASN A 12 2.14 27.23 12.29
N LEU A 13 2.75 26.97 11.14
CA LEU A 13 3.40 25.72 10.79
C LEU A 13 4.72 25.64 11.58
N ALA A 14 4.79 24.77 12.60
CA ALA A 14 5.99 23.99 12.91
C ALA A 14 5.71 23.00 14.06
N SER A 15 5.87 21.72 13.73
CA SER A 15 6.52 20.68 14.53
C SER A 15 6.27 20.66 16.05
N ALA A 16 5.37 19.78 16.47
CA ALA A 16 5.45 19.12 17.78
C ALA A 16 5.06 17.65 17.61
N CYS A 17 6.09 16.84 17.44
CA CYS A 17 6.08 15.41 17.72
C CYS A 17 5.83 15.22 19.23
N SER A 18 4.82 14.41 19.58
CA SER A 18 4.80 13.41 20.66
C SER A 18 3.57 13.41 21.60
N THR A 19 2.98 12.21 21.67
CA THR A 19 2.21 11.57 22.76
C THR A 19 0.73 11.89 23.02
N SER A 20 -0.08 10.87 22.64
CA SER A 20 -1.19 10.26 23.39
C SER A 20 -2.47 11.06 23.65
N SER A 21 -3.49 10.82 22.81
CA SER A 21 -4.80 10.35 23.32
C SER A 21 -5.62 9.74 22.18
N VAL A 22 -5.37 8.45 21.94
CA VAL A 22 -6.18 7.63 21.03
C VAL A 22 -7.52 7.38 21.71
N ARG A 23 -8.61 7.96 21.18
CA ARG A 23 -9.98 7.49 21.46
C ARG A 23 -10.08 6.05 20.94
N ARG A 24 -9.88 5.09 21.85
CA ARG A 24 -10.05 3.65 21.62
C ARG A 24 -11.51 3.37 21.26
N ILE A 25 -11.81 3.38 19.97
CA ILE A 25 -12.86 2.51 19.45
C ILE A 25 -12.32 1.10 19.59
N ARG A 26 -12.86 0.40 20.60
CA ARG A 26 -12.50 -0.97 20.97
C ARG A 26 -12.85 -1.90 19.81
N ARG A 27 -11.90 -2.09 18.89
CA ARG A 27 -11.85 -3.27 18.03
C ARG A 27 -11.88 -4.48 18.96
N LYS A 28 -13.02 -5.16 19.03
CA LYS A 28 -13.08 -6.50 19.59
C LYS A 28 -12.30 -7.39 18.63
N SER A 29 -11.01 -7.60 18.90
CA SER A 29 -10.30 -8.77 18.43
C SER A 29 -10.95 -9.99 19.08
N SER A 30 -11.98 -10.53 18.45
CA SER A 30 -12.39 -11.91 18.71
C SER A 30 -11.57 -12.86 17.83
N THR A 31 -10.25 -12.80 17.99
CA THR A 31 -9.35 -13.94 17.79
C THR A 31 -9.07 -14.57 19.15
N SER A 32 -10.14 -14.83 19.90
CA SER A 32 -10.16 -15.94 20.84
C SER A 32 -10.85 -17.04 20.08
N LEU A 33 -10.06 -17.95 19.50
CA LEU A 33 -10.52 -19.32 19.26
C LEU A 33 -11.23 -19.73 20.54
N ARG A 34 -12.57 -19.79 20.49
CA ARG A 34 -13.32 -20.51 21.51
C ARG A 34 -12.65 -21.87 21.51
N LYS A 35 -12.03 -22.20 22.65
CA LYS A 35 -11.86 -23.56 23.14
C LYS A 35 -13.25 -24.21 23.14
N GLY A 36 -13.76 -24.51 21.95
CA GLY A 36 -14.50 -25.74 21.76
C GLY A 36 -13.47 -26.80 22.10
N ARG A 37 -13.69 -27.47 23.23
CA ARG A 37 -13.20 -28.83 23.41
C ARG A 37 -13.67 -29.62 22.19
N MET A 38 -12.95 -29.53 21.08
CA MET A 38 -12.80 -30.66 20.19
C MET A 38 -12.16 -31.68 21.10
N GLY A 39 -12.99 -32.64 21.53
CA GLY A 39 -12.54 -33.71 22.38
C GLY A 39 -11.21 -34.20 21.84
N PHE A 40 -10.23 -34.28 22.73
CA PHE A 40 -9.20 -35.30 22.57
C PHE A 40 -9.96 -36.57 22.25
N MET A 41 -10.10 -36.91 20.96
CA MET A 41 -10.46 -38.26 20.59
C MET A 41 -9.33 -39.08 21.20
N PRO A 42 -9.64 -40.05 22.07
CA PRO A 42 -8.61 -40.88 22.65
C PRO A 42 -7.82 -41.44 21.47
N LYS A 43 -6.50 -41.46 21.58
CA LYS A 43 -5.60 -42.08 20.58
C LYS A 43 -5.94 -43.56 20.32
N ALA A 44 -6.87 -44.13 21.09
CA ALA A 44 -7.55 -45.41 20.88
C ALA A 44 -8.60 -45.41 19.73
N ALA A 45 -9.16 -44.27 19.32
CA ALA A 45 -10.17 -44.20 18.26
C ALA A 45 -9.59 -44.24 16.84
N GLU A 46 -8.30 -43.89 16.66
CA GLU A 46 -7.60 -44.06 15.38
C GLU A 46 -7.08 -45.48 15.17
N THR A 47 -6.86 -46.24 16.24
CA THR A 47 -6.50 -47.66 16.17
C THR A 47 -7.70 -48.56 15.88
N ASP A 48 -8.92 -48.13 16.23
CA ASP A 48 -10.15 -48.87 15.88
C ASP A 48 -10.70 -48.54 14.47
N ARG A 49 -10.30 -47.41 13.86
CA ARG A 49 -10.64 -47.08 12.46
C ARG A 49 -9.83 -47.84 11.41
N ARG A 50 -8.86 -48.66 11.81
CA ARG A 50 -8.04 -49.49 10.92
C ARG A 50 -8.44 -50.96 10.93
N LYS A 51 -9.48 -51.35 11.65
CA LYS A 51 -9.95 -52.73 11.62
C LYS A 51 -11.03 -52.83 10.55
N LEU A 52 -10.83 -53.72 9.59
CA LEU A 52 -11.88 -54.06 8.64
C LEU A 52 -13.09 -54.56 9.42
N ILE A 53 -14.24 -53.93 9.23
CA ILE A 53 -15.46 -54.23 10.01
C ILE A 53 -16.15 -55.49 9.48
N SER A 54 -16.06 -55.72 8.17
CA SER A 54 -16.65 -56.91 7.53
C SER A 54 -15.79 -58.15 7.76
N ALA A 55 -16.44 -59.25 8.18
CA ALA A 55 -15.81 -60.56 8.31
C ALA A 55 -15.25 -61.08 6.97
N GLU A 56 -15.86 -60.69 5.84
CA GLU A 56 -15.35 -61.04 4.51
C GLU A 56 -14.07 -60.28 4.18
N SER A 57 -14.04 -58.97 4.45
CA SER A 57 -12.85 -58.14 4.27
C SER A 57 -11.68 -58.61 5.15
N GLN A 58 -11.97 -59.00 6.40
CA GLN A 58 -10.98 -59.61 7.30
C GLN A 58 -10.43 -60.93 6.75
N ARG A 59 -11.29 -61.80 6.19
CA ARG A 59 -10.85 -63.07 5.56
C ARG A 59 -9.98 -62.83 4.33
N ILE A 60 -10.31 -61.83 3.50
CA ILE A 60 -9.51 -61.48 2.32
C ILE A 60 -8.08 -61.09 2.72
N ILE A 61 -7.92 -60.27 3.77
CA ILE A 61 -6.59 -59.91 4.28
C ILE A 61 -5.90 -61.10 4.93
N ALA A 62 -6.61 -61.93 5.71
CA ALA A 62 -6.02 -63.12 6.32
C ALA A 62 -5.45 -64.10 5.28
N VAL A 63 -6.11 -64.26 4.12
CA VAL A 63 -5.59 -65.08 3.01
C VAL A 63 -4.29 -64.50 2.45
N LEU A 64 -4.17 -63.18 2.37
CA LEU A 64 -2.94 -62.51 1.92
C LEU A 64 -1.83 -62.61 2.96
N ASP A 65 -2.15 -62.50 4.26
CA ASP A 65 -1.23 -62.72 5.37
C ASP A 65 -0.69 -64.16 5.36
N ASP A 66 -1.56 -65.15 5.21
CA ASP A 66 -1.19 -66.58 5.13
C ASP A 66 -0.32 -66.87 3.89
N ALA A 67 -0.65 -66.28 2.74
CA ALA A 67 0.12 -66.43 1.52
C ALA A 67 1.52 -65.81 1.65
N LEU A 68 1.62 -64.63 2.25
CA LEU A 68 2.88 -63.92 2.45
C LEU A 68 3.81 -64.69 3.40
N LEU A 69 3.26 -65.22 4.48
CA LEU A 69 3.98 -66.09 5.40
C LEU A 69 4.48 -67.38 4.72
N ALA A 70 3.62 -68.04 3.94
CA ALA A 70 4.00 -69.23 3.18
C ALA A 70 5.12 -68.93 2.17
N LEU A 71 5.08 -67.75 1.52
CA LEU A 71 6.16 -67.28 0.64
C LEU A 71 7.45 -67.05 1.42
N GLN A 72 7.40 -66.38 2.57
CA GLN A 72 8.58 -66.15 3.41
C GLN A 72 9.24 -67.47 3.83
N ILE A 73 8.47 -68.49 4.23
CA ILE A 73 8.99 -69.81 4.59
C ILE A 73 9.59 -70.53 3.37
N THR A 74 8.81 -70.65 2.29
CA THR A 74 9.22 -71.38 1.08
C THR A 74 10.43 -70.74 0.41
N SER A 75 10.58 -69.41 0.53
CA SER A 75 11.68 -68.65 -0.05
C SER A 75 13.07 -69.10 0.38
N ARG A 76 13.17 -69.75 1.55
CA ARG A 76 14.44 -70.22 2.15
C ARG A 76 14.76 -71.66 1.81
N PHE A 77 13.80 -72.44 1.32
CA PHE A 77 13.97 -73.88 1.13
C PHE A 77 15.10 -74.20 0.15
N ALA A 78 15.27 -73.43 -0.92
CA ALA A 78 16.35 -73.65 -1.87
C ALA A 78 17.74 -73.51 -1.22
N SER A 79 17.97 -72.43 -0.46
CA SER A 79 19.24 -72.19 0.23
C SER A 79 19.50 -73.18 1.37
N VAL A 80 18.44 -73.71 1.97
CA VAL A 80 18.53 -74.80 2.96
C VAL A 80 18.92 -76.11 2.30
N CYS A 81 18.34 -76.44 1.14
CA CYS A 81 18.71 -77.62 0.36
C CYS A 81 20.16 -77.55 -0.16
N GLU A 82 20.64 -76.36 -0.53
CA GLU A 82 22.03 -76.15 -0.99
C GLU A 82 23.06 -76.38 0.12
N ASN A 83 22.71 -76.16 1.40
CA ASN A 83 23.61 -76.29 2.55
C ASN A 83 23.04 -77.21 3.63
N TYR A 84 22.42 -78.33 3.23
CA TYR A 84 21.64 -79.18 4.12
C TYR A 84 22.41 -79.61 5.38
N GLU A 85 23.69 -79.99 5.26
CA GLU A 85 24.54 -80.43 6.38
C GLU A 85 24.69 -79.39 7.51
N TYR A 86 24.67 -78.10 7.14
CA TYR A 86 24.69 -77.01 8.12
C TYR A 86 23.35 -76.86 8.83
N PHE A 87 22.25 -76.85 8.05
CA PHE A 87 20.90 -76.65 8.56
C PHE A 87 20.39 -77.84 9.38
N GLU A 88 20.79 -79.07 9.06
CA GLU A 88 20.39 -80.29 9.77
C GLU A 88 20.57 -80.22 11.29
N GLN A 89 21.62 -79.51 11.74
CA GLN A 89 21.97 -79.36 13.16
C GLN A 89 20.87 -78.68 14.00
N PHE A 90 20.01 -77.88 13.38
CA PHE A 90 18.95 -77.13 14.08
C PHE A 90 17.55 -77.27 13.49
N LEU A 91 17.39 -77.98 12.36
CA LEU A 91 16.07 -78.33 11.83
C LEU A 91 15.33 -79.33 12.73
N GLY A 92 16.07 -80.17 13.46
CA GLY A 92 15.51 -81.29 14.23
C GLY A 92 15.14 -82.47 13.32
N PRO A 93 15.06 -83.70 13.87
CA PRO A 93 15.06 -84.94 13.08
C PRO A 93 13.84 -85.07 12.15
N GLU A 94 12.68 -84.55 12.55
CA GLU A 94 11.45 -84.61 11.76
C GLU A 94 11.50 -83.69 10.54
N ILE A 95 11.90 -82.43 10.71
CA ILE A 95 12.00 -81.46 9.61
C ILE A 95 13.20 -81.80 8.72
N ALA A 96 14.32 -82.23 9.30
CA ALA A 96 15.52 -82.66 8.57
C ALA A 96 15.22 -83.82 7.61
N SER A 97 14.55 -84.89 8.07
CA SER A 97 14.17 -86.03 7.22
C SER A 97 13.31 -85.61 6.02
N ILE A 98 12.40 -84.65 6.21
CA ILE A 98 11.53 -84.16 5.13
C ILE A 98 12.31 -83.26 4.16
N PHE A 99 13.25 -82.44 4.65
CA PHE A 99 14.17 -81.70 3.79
C PHE A 99 15.10 -82.61 3.00
N GLN A 100 15.60 -83.70 3.59
CA GLN A 100 16.41 -84.71 2.89
C GLN A 100 15.63 -85.34 1.73
N HIS A 101 14.35 -85.67 1.97
CA HIS A 101 13.45 -86.13 0.91
C HIS A 101 13.21 -85.05 -0.17
N LEU A 102 13.07 -83.77 0.22
CA LEU A 102 12.95 -82.66 -0.73
C LEU A 102 14.21 -82.50 -1.59
N CYS A 103 15.40 -82.52 -0.97
CA CYS A 103 16.70 -82.44 -1.64
C CYS A 103 16.85 -83.55 -2.68
N THR A 104 16.56 -84.79 -2.27
CA THR A 104 16.63 -85.97 -3.14
C THR A 104 15.63 -85.87 -4.29
N THR A 105 14.40 -85.42 -4.03
CA THR A 105 13.35 -85.26 -5.06
C THR A 105 13.70 -84.15 -6.09
N LEU A 106 14.44 -83.13 -5.65
CA LEU A 106 14.86 -82.00 -6.49
C LEU A 106 16.24 -82.22 -7.14
N ASN A 107 16.84 -83.42 -7.03
CA ASN A 107 18.17 -83.74 -7.55
C ASN A 107 19.32 -82.87 -6.97
N TYR A 108 19.18 -82.35 -5.75
CA TYR A 108 20.33 -81.79 -5.02
C TYR A 108 21.25 -82.95 -4.61
N THR A 109 22.52 -82.91 -5.03
CA THR A 109 23.53 -83.90 -4.60
C THR A 109 23.82 -83.70 -3.12
N ILE A 110 23.41 -84.64 -2.28
CA ILE A 110 23.86 -84.73 -0.88
C ILE A 110 25.20 -85.49 -0.93
N ASP A 111 26.29 -84.81 -1.29
CA ASP A 111 27.62 -85.42 -1.31
C ASP A 111 28.25 -85.30 0.10
N GLU A 112 28.48 -86.44 0.75
CA GLU A 112 29.20 -86.58 2.04
C GLU A 112 30.72 -86.23 1.96
N SER A 113 31.20 -85.63 0.87
CA SER A 113 32.61 -85.29 0.72
C SER A 113 32.83 -83.96 0.01
N ALA A 114 33.56 -83.08 0.71
CA ALA A 114 34.12 -81.81 0.27
C ALA A 114 33.13 -80.64 0.08
N TYR A 115 33.17 -79.74 1.07
CA TYR A 115 32.55 -78.41 1.04
C TYR A 115 33.16 -77.54 -0.07
N GLU A 116 32.44 -77.39 -1.19
CA GLU A 116 32.55 -76.23 -2.06
C GLU A 116 31.19 -75.53 -2.13
N PRO A 117 31.10 -74.20 -1.91
CA PRO A 117 29.85 -73.48 -2.05
C PRO A 117 29.44 -73.46 -3.52
N LYS A 118 28.54 -74.37 -3.91
CA LYS A 118 27.93 -74.36 -5.24
C LYS A 118 27.18 -73.04 -5.39
N LYS A 119 27.65 -72.21 -6.33
CA LYS A 119 26.93 -71.02 -6.77
C LYS A 119 25.52 -71.46 -7.20
N SER A 120 24.54 -70.70 -6.72
CA SER A 120 23.12 -70.74 -7.08
C SER A 120 22.86 -71.48 -8.38
N ALA A 121 22.05 -72.55 -8.33
CA ALA A 121 21.64 -73.30 -9.51
C ALA A 121 21.24 -72.33 -10.64
N GLU A 122 22.10 -72.19 -11.66
CA GLU A 122 21.74 -71.47 -12.88
C GLU A 122 20.50 -72.15 -13.44
N VAL A 123 19.41 -71.39 -13.51
CA VAL A 123 18.12 -71.92 -13.96
C VAL A 123 18.31 -72.47 -15.36
N ASP A 124 18.05 -73.78 -15.53
CA ASP A 124 18.22 -74.48 -16.80
C ASP A 124 17.51 -73.72 -17.92
N ALA A 125 18.30 -73.13 -18.82
CA ALA A 125 17.81 -72.20 -19.83
C ALA A 125 16.83 -72.90 -20.79
N ASP A 126 17.01 -74.20 -20.99
CA ASP A 126 16.14 -75.05 -21.81
C ASP A 126 14.77 -75.27 -21.15
N PHE A 127 14.73 -75.37 -19.82
CA PHE A 127 13.49 -75.48 -19.06
C PHE A 127 12.66 -74.18 -19.15
N LEU A 128 13.29 -73.01 -19.00
CA LEU A 128 12.61 -71.72 -19.15
C LEU A 128 12.11 -71.48 -20.58
N SER A 129 12.91 -71.85 -21.58
CA SER A 129 12.55 -71.77 -23.00
C SER A 129 11.35 -72.68 -23.33
N SER A 130 11.32 -73.89 -22.77
CA SER A 130 10.18 -74.81 -22.87
C SER A 130 8.93 -74.24 -22.19
N MET A 131 9.07 -73.68 -20.99
CA MET A 131 7.97 -73.10 -20.22
C MET A 131 7.34 -71.88 -20.92
N ASN A 132 8.14 -71.05 -21.58
CA ASN A 132 7.64 -69.89 -22.33
C ASN A 132 6.82 -70.28 -23.58
N LYS A 133 7.01 -71.48 -24.12
CA LYS A 133 6.29 -72.00 -25.29
C LYS A 133 4.96 -72.68 -24.94
N MET A 134 4.64 -72.87 -23.66
CA MET A 134 3.43 -73.56 -23.20
C MET A 134 2.24 -72.61 -23.02
N THR A 135 1.04 -73.10 -23.35
CA THR A 135 -0.24 -72.42 -23.02
C THR A 135 -0.52 -72.46 -21.52
N SER A 136 -1.35 -71.56 -21.00
CA SER A 136 -1.70 -71.49 -19.57
C SER A 136 -2.28 -72.80 -19.02
N SER A 137 -3.07 -73.52 -19.83
CA SER A 137 -3.62 -74.84 -19.47
C SER A 137 -2.51 -75.90 -19.37
N GLN A 138 -1.54 -75.89 -20.28
CA GLN A 138 -0.38 -76.79 -20.25
C GLN A 138 0.55 -76.48 -19.07
N LYS A 139 0.75 -75.19 -18.74
CA LYS A 139 1.50 -74.77 -17.53
C LYS A 139 0.83 -75.28 -16.26
N LEU A 140 -0.50 -75.21 -16.18
CA LEU A 140 -1.26 -75.80 -15.06
C LEU A 140 -1.13 -77.33 -15.00
N GLY A 141 -1.12 -78.00 -16.16
CA GLY A 141 -0.95 -79.45 -16.28
C GLY A 141 0.37 -79.97 -15.72
N MET A 142 1.46 -79.19 -15.80
CA MET A 142 2.77 -79.53 -15.21
C MET A 142 2.73 -79.68 -13.69
N TYR A 143 1.93 -78.86 -13.01
CA TYR A 143 1.73 -78.98 -11.57
C TYR A 143 1.00 -80.27 -11.18
N SER A 144 0.34 -80.94 -12.12
CA SER A 144 -0.41 -82.18 -11.89
C SER A 144 0.42 -83.46 -12.11
N THR A 145 1.68 -83.35 -12.50
CA THR A 145 2.59 -84.50 -12.63
C THR A 145 2.80 -85.19 -11.26
N PRO A 146 3.01 -86.51 -11.20
CA PRO A 146 3.26 -87.22 -9.94
C PRO A 146 4.43 -86.64 -9.14
N THR A 147 5.50 -86.22 -9.82
CA THR A 147 6.66 -85.57 -9.19
C THR A 147 6.32 -84.20 -8.61
N MET A 148 5.60 -83.34 -9.34
CA MET A 148 5.22 -82.02 -8.83
C MET A 148 4.16 -82.09 -7.73
N LYS A 149 3.28 -83.10 -7.74
CA LYS A 149 2.38 -83.40 -6.60
C LYS A 149 3.18 -83.79 -5.36
N ARG A 150 4.16 -84.70 -5.49
CA ARG A 150 5.06 -85.06 -4.38
C ARG A 150 5.81 -83.87 -3.82
N ILE A 151 6.43 -83.05 -4.68
CA ILE A 151 7.13 -81.82 -4.26
C ILE A 151 6.18 -80.89 -3.53
N ARG A 152 4.98 -80.65 -4.08
CA ARG A 152 3.97 -79.79 -3.48
C ARG A 152 3.55 -80.29 -2.10
N ASP A 153 3.31 -81.59 -1.94
CA ASP A 153 2.86 -82.16 -0.67
C ASP A 153 3.98 -82.11 0.38
N VAL A 154 5.23 -82.38 -0.02
CA VAL A 154 6.42 -82.21 0.84
C VAL A 154 6.59 -80.75 1.26
N VAL A 155 6.52 -79.80 0.32
CA VAL A 155 6.62 -78.36 0.60
C VAL A 155 5.49 -77.90 1.52
N LYS A 156 4.25 -78.37 1.32
CA LYS A 156 3.12 -78.06 2.21
C LYS A 156 3.35 -78.56 3.63
N THR A 157 3.83 -79.80 3.77
CA THR A 157 4.18 -80.37 5.07
C THR A 157 5.29 -79.60 5.74
N LEU A 158 6.35 -79.23 5.01
CA LEU A 158 7.44 -78.40 5.53
C LEU A 158 6.96 -77.01 5.95
N VAL A 159 6.17 -76.32 5.13
CA VAL A 159 5.62 -75.00 5.47
C VAL A 159 4.83 -75.08 6.77
N ARG A 160 4.01 -76.12 6.94
CA ARG A 160 3.26 -76.33 8.19
C ARG A 160 4.17 -76.59 9.38
N LEU A 161 5.13 -77.51 9.27
CA LEU A 161 6.02 -77.87 10.39
C LEU A 161 6.97 -76.74 10.78
N VAL A 162 7.47 -75.98 9.81
CA VAL A 162 8.32 -74.79 10.04
C VAL A 162 7.48 -73.64 10.61
N TYR A 163 6.22 -73.51 10.20
CA TYR A 163 5.30 -72.54 10.79
C TYR A 163 4.98 -72.85 12.25
N GLU A 164 4.73 -74.13 12.57
CA GLU A 164 4.50 -74.60 13.95
C GLU A 164 5.76 -74.43 14.83
N ASN A 165 6.97 -74.48 14.25
CA ASN A 165 8.26 -74.33 14.94
C ASN A 165 8.97 -73.01 14.63
N ARG A 166 8.57 -71.94 15.32
CA ARG A 166 9.10 -70.58 15.11
C ARG A 166 10.62 -70.47 15.29
N GLU A 167 11.21 -71.21 16.21
CA GLU A 167 12.66 -71.24 16.43
C GLU A 167 13.42 -71.74 15.19
N VAL A 168 12.88 -72.78 14.53
CA VAL A 168 13.44 -73.33 13.29
C VAL A 168 13.33 -72.32 12.15
N PHE A 169 12.17 -71.65 12.03
CA PHE A 169 12.00 -70.60 11.03
C PHE A 169 12.97 -69.42 11.24
N ASN A 170 13.14 -68.95 12.48
CA ASN A 170 14.09 -67.87 12.79
C ASN A 170 15.53 -68.29 12.47
N ALA A 171 15.93 -69.50 12.84
CA ALA A 171 17.26 -70.04 12.54
C ALA A 171 17.51 -70.13 11.02
N MET A 172 16.52 -70.60 10.26
CA MET A 172 16.56 -70.59 8.79
C MET A 172 16.65 -69.16 8.23
N GLN A 173 15.95 -68.20 8.83
CA GLN A 173 15.90 -66.82 8.35
C GLN A 173 17.22 -66.06 8.51
N MET A 174 17.95 -66.32 9.60
CA MET A 174 19.23 -65.66 9.90
C MET A 174 20.34 -66.06 8.92
N ASP A 175 20.38 -67.34 8.57
CA ASP A 175 21.51 -67.93 7.83
C ASP A 175 21.19 -68.28 6.37
N SER A 176 19.93 -68.15 5.94
CA SER A 176 19.51 -68.23 4.54
C SER A 176 19.21 -66.84 4.00
N LYS A 177 19.24 -66.64 2.68
CA LYS A 177 18.67 -65.46 2.00
C LYS A 177 17.76 -65.92 0.85
N PRO A 178 16.60 -65.27 0.61
CA PRO A 178 15.79 -65.59 -0.54
C PRO A 178 16.53 -65.19 -1.81
N SER A 179 16.22 -65.86 -2.91
CA SER A 179 16.68 -65.38 -4.21
C SER A 179 16.08 -64.00 -4.52
N PRO A 180 16.76 -63.15 -5.32
CA PRO A 180 16.26 -61.82 -5.68
C PRO A 180 14.82 -61.86 -6.22
N ARG A 181 14.51 -62.83 -7.09
CA ARG A 181 13.17 -63.01 -7.65
C ARG A 181 12.09 -63.34 -6.60
N MET A 182 12.48 -64.03 -5.54
CA MET A 182 11.57 -64.37 -4.44
C MET A 182 11.41 -63.20 -3.46
N LEU A 183 12.44 -62.36 -3.27
CA LEU A 183 12.32 -61.09 -2.56
C LEU A 183 11.33 -60.16 -3.27
N ASP A 184 11.48 -59.96 -4.57
CA ASP A 184 10.55 -59.15 -5.37
C ASP A 184 9.10 -59.65 -5.24
N LEU A 185 8.91 -60.98 -5.23
CA LEU A 185 7.60 -61.58 -5.04
C LEU A 185 7.03 -61.29 -3.65
N ILE A 186 7.84 -61.36 -2.59
CA ILE A 186 7.41 -61.04 -1.22
C ILE A 186 7.03 -59.55 -1.14
N GLU A 187 7.87 -58.65 -1.65
CA GLU A 187 7.63 -57.20 -1.61
C GLU A 187 6.35 -56.81 -2.36
N THR A 188 6.18 -57.31 -3.59
CA THR A 188 4.97 -57.05 -4.36
C THR A 188 3.70 -57.63 -3.72
N THR A 189 3.80 -58.76 -3.00
CA THR A 189 2.65 -59.28 -2.23
C THR A 189 2.31 -58.44 -1.00
N GLU A 190 3.30 -57.82 -0.34
CA GLU A 190 3.07 -56.88 0.76
C GLU A 190 2.42 -55.58 0.25
N GLU A 191 2.87 -55.06 -0.88
CA GLU A 191 2.25 -53.90 -1.53
C GLU A 191 0.79 -54.18 -1.92
N LEU A 192 0.51 -55.35 -2.51
CA LEU A 192 -0.84 -55.78 -2.85
C LEU A 192 -1.73 -55.87 -1.60
N ARG A 193 -1.21 -56.45 -0.52
CA ARG A 193 -1.91 -56.53 0.77
C ARG A 193 -2.30 -55.15 1.28
N GLN A 194 -1.37 -54.19 1.30
CA GLN A 194 -1.62 -52.83 1.76
C GLN A 194 -2.67 -52.12 0.89
N PHE A 195 -2.56 -52.26 -0.43
CA PHE A 195 -3.53 -51.69 -1.37
C PHE A 195 -4.94 -52.25 -1.17
N VAL A 196 -5.07 -53.57 -1.02
CA VAL A 196 -6.37 -54.24 -0.79
C VAL A 196 -6.98 -53.79 0.54
N PHE A 197 -6.16 -53.66 1.59
CA PHE A 197 -6.61 -53.18 2.88
C PHE A 197 -7.19 -51.76 2.83
N GLU A 198 -6.52 -50.85 2.14
CA GLU A 198 -7.01 -49.47 1.95
C GLU A 198 -8.33 -49.43 1.17
N ARG A 199 -8.44 -50.24 0.11
CA ARG A 199 -9.68 -50.33 -0.69
C ARG A 199 -10.85 -50.93 0.06
N LEU A 200 -10.59 -51.87 0.96
CA LEU A 200 -11.62 -52.46 1.82
C LEU A 200 -12.07 -51.52 2.95
N GLN A 201 -11.35 -50.41 3.20
CA GLN A 201 -11.75 -49.37 4.16
C GLN A 201 -12.66 -48.30 3.56
N THR A 202 -12.60 -48.05 2.26
CA THR A 202 -13.45 -47.08 1.57
C THR A 202 -14.83 -47.67 1.30
N THR A 203 -15.89 -47.14 1.93
CA THR A 203 -17.27 -47.54 1.62
C THR A 203 -17.80 -46.75 0.42
N GLU A 204 -18.59 -47.39 -0.45
CA GLU A 204 -19.22 -46.75 -1.62
C GLU A 204 -20.07 -45.52 -1.24
N ALA A 205 -20.66 -45.53 -0.04
CA ALA A 205 -21.40 -44.39 0.51
C ALA A 205 -20.48 -43.18 0.78
N ALA A 206 -19.30 -43.40 1.35
CA ALA A 206 -18.35 -42.32 1.65
C ALA A 206 -17.80 -41.67 0.37
N GLU A 207 -17.62 -42.45 -0.71
CA GLU A 207 -17.21 -41.91 -2.01
C GLU A 207 -18.29 -41.01 -2.63
N LYS A 208 -19.56 -41.44 -2.57
CA LYS A 208 -20.71 -40.65 -3.05
C LYS A 208 -20.88 -39.34 -2.26
N GLU A 209 -20.75 -39.39 -0.94
CA GLU A 209 -20.80 -38.19 -0.09
C GLU A 209 -19.66 -37.20 -0.40
N HIS A 210 -18.44 -37.71 -0.59
CA HIS A 210 -17.30 -36.88 -0.99
C HIS A 210 -17.51 -36.22 -2.35
N MET A 211 -18.08 -36.95 -3.32
CA MET A 211 -18.40 -36.41 -4.64
C MET A 211 -19.42 -35.26 -4.56
N LEU A 212 -20.50 -35.44 -3.81
CA LEU A 212 -21.51 -34.39 -3.59
C LEU A 212 -20.92 -33.17 -2.86
N PHE A 213 -20.01 -33.39 -1.91
CA PHE A 213 -19.30 -32.30 -1.23
C PHE A 213 -18.46 -31.48 -2.21
N LEU A 214 -17.67 -32.14 -3.07
CA LEU A 214 -16.84 -31.48 -4.08
C LEU A 214 -17.68 -30.69 -5.08
N GLU A 215 -18.79 -31.26 -5.56
CA GLU A 215 -19.71 -30.58 -6.47
C GLU A 215 -20.32 -29.31 -5.85
N ASN A 216 -20.80 -29.41 -4.61
CA ASN A 216 -21.33 -28.27 -3.85
C ASN A 216 -20.25 -27.20 -3.59
N SER A 217 -19.01 -27.62 -3.32
CA SER A 217 -17.89 -26.69 -3.16
C SER A 217 -17.58 -25.96 -4.48
N ALA A 218 -17.51 -26.69 -5.59
CA ALA A 218 -17.26 -26.12 -6.92
C ALA A 218 -18.40 -25.17 -7.36
N GLY A 219 -19.64 -25.49 -7.03
CA GLY A 219 -20.79 -24.62 -7.27
C GLY A 219 -20.67 -23.27 -6.55
N ARG A 220 -20.32 -23.29 -5.26
CA ARG A 220 -20.09 -22.08 -4.47
C ARG A 220 -18.91 -21.27 -4.99
N GLU A 221 -17.82 -21.93 -5.36
CA GLU A 221 -16.64 -21.27 -5.94
C GLU A 221 -16.99 -20.51 -7.23
N LYS A 222 -17.80 -21.11 -8.11
CA LYS A 222 -18.27 -20.43 -9.34
C LYS A 222 -19.09 -19.18 -9.04
N VAL A 223 -19.96 -19.22 -8.04
CA VAL A 223 -20.78 -18.04 -7.64
C VAL A 223 -19.89 -16.95 -7.08
N LEU A 224 -18.98 -17.30 -6.16
CA LEU A 224 -18.04 -16.33 -5.57
C LEU A 224 -17.15 -15.69 -6.62
N LYS A 225 -16.68 -16.48 -7.60
CA LYS A 225 -15.85 -15.96 -8.69
C LYS A 225 -16.59 -14.90 -9.52
N LYS A 226 -17.85 -15.16 -9.89
CA LYS A 226 -18.68 -14.17 -10.59
C LYS A 226 -18.86 -12.88 -9.80
N GLN A 227 -19.07 -12.99 -8.49
CA GLN A 227 -19.21 -11.82 -7.62
C GLN A 227 -17.89 -11.02 -7.51
N ILE A 228 -16.75 -11.71 -7.46
CA ILE A 228 -15.43 -11.06 -7.49
C ILE A 228 -15.25 -10.31 -8.82
N ASP A 229 -15.52 -10.96 -9.95
CA ASP A 229 -15.37 -10.36 -11.28
C ASP A 229 -16.27 -9.10 -11.43
N GLU A 230 -17.49 -9.15 -10.92
CA GLU A 230 -18.43 -8.01 -10.93
C GLU A 230 -17.96 -6.85 -10.05
N LEU A 231 -17.51 -7.15 -8.82
CA LEU A 231 -16.95 -6.13 -7.93
C LEU A 231 -15.66 -5.52 -8.47
N GLU A 232 -14.81 -6.31 -9.12
CA GLU A 232 -13.58 -5.82 -9.76
C GLU A 232 -13.91 -4.88 -10.93
N TRP A 233 -14.93 -5.21 -11.73
CA TRP A 233 -15.41 -4.35 -12.81
C TRP A 233 -15.98 -3.02 -12.27
N GLU A 234 -16.82 -3.07 -11.24
CA GLU A 234 -17.37 -1.87 -10.61
C GLU A 234 -16.28 -1.00 -9.98
N LEU A 235 -15.31 -1.62 -9.30
CA LEU A 235 -14.16 -0.92 -8.73
C LEU A 235 -13.32 -0.24 -9.82
N GLY A 236 -13.11 -0.93 -10.95
CA GLY A 236 -12.43 -0.39 -12.12
C GLY A 236 -13.15 0.85 -12.68
N ARG A 237 -14.47 0.77 -12.85
CA ARG A 237 -15.31 1.89 -13.30
C ARG A 237 -15.21 3.08 -12.34
N VAL A 238 -15.44 2.87 -11.04
CA VAL A 238 -15.39 3.95 -10.03
C VAL A 238 -14.01 4.60 -9.98
N LYS A 239 -12.92 3.83 -10.12
CA LYS A 239 -11.56 4.40 -10.19
C LYS A 239 -11.35 5.29 -11.43
N MET A 240 -11.88 4.89 -12.58
CA MET A 240 -11.79 5.71 -13.79
C MET A 240 -12.60 7.00 -13.65
N ASP A 241 -13.84 6.90 -13.19
CA ASP A 241 -14.72 8.05 -13.00
C ASP A 241 -14.11 9.06 -12.00
N THR A 242 -13.65 8.57 -10.84
CA THR A 242 -13.00 9.42 -9.83
C THR A 242 -11.68 10.06 -10.31
N SER A 243 -10.90 9.35 -11.13
CA SER A 243 -9.71 9.93 -11.77
C SER A 243 -10.07 11.02 -12.76
N GLN A 244 -11.11 10.81 -13.58
CA GLN A 244 -11.58 11.78 -14.56
C GLN A 244 -12.16 13.03 -13.90
N GLU A 245 -12.95 12.86 -12.81
CA GLU A 245 -13.44 13.97 -12.00
C GLU A 245 -12.28 14.78 -11.40
N ALA A 246 -11.28 14.11 -10.82
CA ALA A 246 -10.11 14.79 -10.27
C ALA A 246 -9.33 15.57 -11.35
N GLU A 247 -9.16 15.01 -12.55
CA GLU A 247 -8.54 15.72 -13.67
C GLU A 247 -9.35 16.94 -14.10
N GLN A 248 -10.68 16.82 -14.17
CA GLN A 248 -11.55 17.96 -14.49
C GLN A 248 -11.47 19.05 -13.43
N ASP A 249 -11.51 18.70 -12.14
CA ASP A 249 -11.40 19.65 -11.03
C ASP A 249 -10.04 20.36 -11.02
N THR A 250 -8.95 19.63 -11.29
CA THR A 250 -7.63 20.25 -11.39
C THR A 250 -7.56 21.25 -12.54
N LYS A 251 -8.16 20.92 -13.69
CA LYS A 251 -8.24 21.83 -14.84
C LYS A 251 -9.07 23.08 -14.51
N ILE A 252 -10.25 22.93 -13.92
CA ILE A 252 -11.10 24.05 -13.50
C ILE A 252 -10.36 24.94 -12.50
N SER A 253 -9.64 24.35 -11.55
CA SER A 253 -8.82 25.08 -10.58
C SER A 253 -7.68 25.86 -11.24
N MET A 254 -6.97 25.24 -12.19
CA MET A 254 -5.90 25.90 -12.96
C MET A 254 -6.44 27.07 -13.79
N ASP A 255 -7.56 26.89 -14.48
CA ASP A 255 -8.19 27.94 -15.29
C ASP A 255 -8.66 29.11 -14.41
N ALA A 256 -9.26 28.82 -13.25
CA ALA A 256 -9.64 29.85 -12.28
C ALA A 256 -8.42 30.62 -11.75
N LYS A 257 -7.33 29.93 -11.42
CA LYS A 257 -6.08 30.56 -10.98
C LYS A 257 -5.46 31.43 -12.07
N ALA A 258 -5.48 30.98 -13.32
CA ALA A 258 -5.01 31.75 -14.46
C ALA A 258 -5.83 33.03 -14.64
N ARG A 259 -7.16 32.95 -14.56
CA ARG A 259 -8.06 34.11 -14.64
C ARG A 259 -7.81 35.12 -13.52
N LEU A 260 -7.73 34.65 -12.27
CA LEU A 260 -7.44 35.51 -11.13
C LEU A 260 -6.07 36.19 -11.24
N ASN A 261 -5.05 35.48 -11.72
CA ASN A 261 -3.74 36.09 -11.99
C ASN A 261 -3.81 37.17 -13.08
N MET A 262 -4.57 36.95 -14.15
CA MET A 262 -4.78 37.96 -15.18
C MET A 262 -5.48 39.21 -14.63
N GLU A 263 -6.54 39.03 -13.83
CA GLU A 263 -7.26 40.12 -13.17
C GLU A 263 -6.35 40.90 -12.20
N TYR A 264 -5.53 40.19 -11.41
CA TYR A 264 -4.54 40.78 -10.52
C TYR A 264 -3.56 41.68 -11.28
N HIS A 265 -2.96 41.16 -12.36
CA HIS A 265 -2.03 41.94 -13.16
C HIS A 265 -2.69 43.11 -13.88
N ALA A 266 -3.93 42.95 -14.36
CA ALA A 266 -4.70 44.04 -14.94
C ALA A 266 -4.97 45.16 -13.92
N SER A 267 -5.37 44.79 -12.69
CA SER A 267 -5.61 45.73 -11.60
C SER A 267 -4.32 46.46 -11.18
N MET A 268 -3.19 45.73 -11.11
CA MET A 268 -1.89 46.33 -10.82
C MET A 268 -1.49 47.37 -11.88
N LYS A 269 -1.64 47.03 -13.16
CA LYS A 269 -1.38 47.97 -14.26
C LYS A 269 -2.28 49.20 -14.23
N GLN A 270 -3.56 49.02 -13.88
CA GLN A 270 -4.50 50.14 -13.70
C GLN A 270 -4.07 51.04 -12.55
N TYR A 271 -3.64 50.47 -11.42
CA TYR A 271 -3.14 51.22 -10.27
C TYR A 271 -1.92 52.07 -10.65
N ASP A 272 -0.92 51.47 -11.30
CA ASP A 272 0.29 52.19 -11.75
C ASP A 272 -0.06 53.35 -12.67
N THR A 273 -0.96 53.11 -13.63
CA THR A 273 -1.44 54.14 -14.55
C THR A 273 -2.14 55.29 -13.81
N MET A 274 -2.95 54.99 -12.80
CA MET A 274 -3.63 56.01 -11.99
C MET A 274 -2.64 56.81 -11.14
N LEU A 275 -1.65 56.12 -10.55
CA LEU A 275 -0.60 56.75 -9.77
C LEU A 275 0.19 57.75 -10.61
N ASP A 276 0.59 57.38 -11.84
CA ASP A 276 1.27 58.28 -12.77
C ASP A 276 0.41 59.48 -13.18
N LYS A 277 -0.89 59.26 -13.46
CA LYS A 277 -1.83 60.35 -13.77
C LYS A 277 -1.94 61.34 -12.61
N HIS A 278 -2.10 60.85 -11.38
CA HIS A 278 -2.18 61.70 -10.21
C HIS A 278 -0.87 62.45 -9.94
N ARG A 279 0.27 61.76 -10.07
CA ARG A 279 1.59 62.37 -9.95
C ARG A 279 1.78 63.49 -10.96
N GLN A 280 1.42 63.26 -12.23
CA GLN A 280 1.55 64.28 -13.27
C GLN A 280 0.60 65.46 -13.05
N ALA A 281 -0.64 65.21 -12.61
CA ALA A 281 -1.59 66.25 -12.26
C ALA A 281 -1.08 67.13 -11.11
N GLU A 282 -0.51 66.51 -10.07
CA GLU A 282 0.08 67.19 -8.92
C GLU A 282 1.25 68.09 -9.33
N ILE A 283 2.18 67.56 -10.14
CA ILE A 283 3.31 68.34 -10.67
C ILE A 283 2.81 69.53 -11.48
N ASN A 284 1.78 69.34 -12.30
CA ASN A 284 1.19 70.42 -13.10
C ASN A 284 0.54 71.49 -12.22
N LEU A 285 -0.14 71.10 -11.13
CA LEU A 285 -0.70 72.03 -10.15
C LEU A 285 0.40 72.82 -9.44
N ARG A 286 1.50 72.17 -9.02
CA ARG A 286 2.67 72.87 -8.44
C ARG A 286 3.23 73.91 -9.38
N LYS A 287 3.40 73.57 -10.67
CA LYS A 287 3.89 74.51 -11.70
C LYS A 287 2.96 75.71 -11.86
N LYS A 288 1.64 75.47 -11.93
CA LYS A 288 0.63 76.55 -12.00
C LYS A 288 0.67 77.43 -10.77
N ASN A 289 0.71 76.83 -9.57
CA ASN A 289 0.77 77.57 -8.31
C ASN A 289 2.04 78.42 -8.21
N PHE A 290 3.20 77.87 -8.59
CA PHE A 290 4.45 78.62 -8.66
C PHE A 290 4.34 79.82 -9.62
N LYS A 291 3.76 79.61 -10.82
CA LYS A 291 3.57 80.69 -11.79
C LYS A 291 2.69 81.82 -11.25
N VAL A 292 1.55 81.48 -10.64
CA VAL A 292 0.65 82.45 -10.01
C VAL A 292 1.34 83.17 -8.87
N SER A 293 2.09 82.45 -8.02
CA SER A 293 2.85 83.06 -6.93
C SER A 293 3.87 84.09 -7.43
N VAL A 294 4.57 83.78 -8.53
CA VAL A 294 5.52 84.72 -9.17
C VAL A 294 4.79 85.91 -9.78
N GLU A 295 3.63 85.72 -10.40
CA GLU A 295 2.82 86.81 -10.94
C GLU A 295 2.32 87.76 -9.83
N VAL A 296 1.87 87.22 -8.69
CA VAL A 296 1.48 87.99 -7.51
C VAL A 296 2.66 88.79 -6.96
N GLU A 297 3.83 88.15 -6.80
CA GLU A 297 5.05 88.82 -6.34
C GLU A 297 5.43 89.99 -7.27
N ASN A 298 5.35 89.78 -8.58
CA ASN A 298 5.62 90.83 -9.58
C ASN A 298 4.63 92.00 -9.46
N TRP A 299 3.35 91.73 -9.16
CA TRP A 299 2.35 92.79 -8.94
C TRP A 299 2.61 93.56 -7.65
N ILE A 300 3.02 92.89 -6.57
CA ILE A 300 3.44 93.53 -5.33
C ILE A 300 4.62 94.47 -5.59
N ILE A 301 5.69 93.98 -6.23
CA ILE A 301 6.87 94.79 -6.56
C ILE A 301 6.49 96.03 -7.38
N LYS A 302 5.59 95.86 -8.37
CA LYS A 302 5.13 96.99 -9.19
C LYS A 302 4.33 98.00 -8.37
N TYR A 303 3.47 97.52 -7.48
CA TYR A 303 2.66 98.36 -6.60
C TYR A 303 3.54 99.13 -5.60
N ASP A 304 4.49 98.45 -4.95
CA ASP A 304 5.43 99.06 -4.00
C ASP A 304 6.26 100.15 -4.68
N LYS A 305 6.70 99.91 -5.93
CA LYS A 305 7.39 100.92 -6.73
C LYS A 305 6.53 102.16 -7.00
N ASP A 306 5.31 101.98 -7.52
CA ASP A 306 4.41 103.11 -7.80
C ASP A 306 4.07 103.88 -6.51
N MET A 307 3.81 103.16 -5.41
CA MET A 307 3.54 103.78 -4.12
C MET A 307 4.74 104.60 -3.61
N SER A 308 5.96 104.07 -3.74
CA SER A 308 7.18 104.79 -3.40
C SER A 308 7.36 106.05 -4.26
N GLU A 309 7.06 106.00 -5.56
CA GLU A 309 7.11 107.15 -6.46
C GLU A 309 6.06 108.21 -6.05
N LYS A 310 4.83 107.80 -5.71
CA LYS A 310 3.78 108.70 -5.21
C LYS A 310 4.15 109.34 -3.88
N LEU A 311 4.73 108.58 -2.95
CA LEU A 311 5.23 109.10 -1.67
C LEU A 311 6.30 110.18 -1.90
N MET A 312 7.29 109.94 -2.77
CA MET A 312 8.30 110.96 -3.10
C MET A 312 7.68 112.26 -3.67
N VAL A 313 6.68 112.14 -4.56
CA VAL A 313 5.97 113.31 -5.10
C VAL A 313 5.21 114.04 -4.00
N PHE A 314 4.51 113.31 -3.13
CA PHE A 314 3.77 113.89 -2.01
C PHE A 314 4.71 114.62 -1.04
N GLU A 315 5.84 114.02 -0.70
CA GLU A 315 6.88 114.66 0.13
C GLU A 315 7.41 115.93 -0.53
N THR A 316 7.66 115.90 -1.85
CA THR A 316 8.12 117.07 -2.61
C THR A 316 7.10 118.21 -2.56
N ILE A 317 5.82 117.94 -2.89
CA ILE A 317 4.75 118.94 -2.85
C ILE A 317 4.54 119.47 -1.43
N THR A 318 4.61 118.60 -0.42
CA THR A 318 4.49 118.99 0.99
C THR A 318 5.58 119.98 1.37
N ASN A 319 6.83 119.69 0.99
CA ASN A 319 7.96 120.58 1.23
C ASN A 319 7.79 121.93 0.50
N GLU A 320 7.35 121.93 -0.76
CA GLU A 320 7.06 123.16 -1.52
C GLU A 320 5.95 123.99 -0.87
N TYR A 321 4.85 123.35 -0.48
CA TYR A 321 3.72 123.98 0.21
C TYR A 321 4.17 124.62 1.55
N GLU A 322 4.97 123.91 2.34
CA GLU A 322 5.52 124.45 3.59
C GLU A 322 6.40 125.69 3.35
N LEU A 323 7.25 125.66 2.31
CA LEU A 323 8.06 126.80 1.92
C LEU A 323 7.21 127.99 1.45
N GLU A 324 6.19 127.75 0.62
CA GLU A 324 5.26 128.79 0.17
C GLU A 324 4.44 129.38 1.31
N LYS A 325 3.95 128.54 2.23
CA LYS A 325 3.25 128.97 3.44
C LYS A 325 4.12 129.88 4.30
N GLN A 326 5.40 129.53 4.47
CA GLN A 326 6.37 130.40 5.15
C GLN A 326 6.58 131.73 4.40
N LYS A 327 6.71 131.71 3.07
CA LYS A 327 6.82 132.93 2.25
C LYS A 327 5.58 133.82 2.38
N LEU A 328 4.39 133.23 2.37
CA LEU A 328 3.12 133.95 2.53
C LEU A 328 3.04 134.61 3.90
N ALA A 329 3.34 133.88 4.98
CA ALA A 329 3.37 134.44 6.33
C ALA A 329 4.36 135.62 6.44
N ASN A 330 5.53 135.52 5.81
CA ASN A 330 6.51 136.62 5.73
C ASN A 330 5.96 137.84 4.96
N LEU A 331 5.20 137.63 3.88
CA LEU A 331 4.58 138.71 3.13
C LEU A 331 3.45 139.37 3.92
N GLU A 332 2.56 138.59 4.52
CA GLU A 332 1.47 139.07 5.39
C GLU A 332 2.01 139.93 6.52
N GLN A 333 3.11 139.49 7.16
CA GLN A 333 3.80 140.28 8.19
C GLN A 333 4.32 141.63 7.67
N LYS A 334 4.81 141.69 6.42
CA LYS A 334 5.26 142.94 5.77
C LYS A 334 4.10 143.84 5.33
N PHE A 335 2.98 143.27 4.88
CA PHE A 335 1.81 144.03 4.43
C PHE A 335 0.97 144.56 5.59
N ALA A 336 0.94 143.89 6.74
CA ALA A 336 0.20 144.33 7.93
C ALA A 336 0.43 145.80 8.32
N PRO A 337 1.68 146.31 8.46
CA PRO A 337 1.90 147.74 8.75
C PRO A 337 1.48 148.67 7.60
N ILE A 338 1.66 148.24 6.34
CA ILE A 338 1.28 149.04 5.16
C ILE A 338 -0.24 149.20 5.08
N GLU A 339 -0.98 148.12 5.33
CA GLU A 339 -2.44 148.15 5.32
C GLU A 339 -2.99 149.01 6.47
N GLN A 340 -2.37 148.96 7.64
CA GLN A 340 -2.68 149.88 8.73
C GLN A 340 -2.45 151.34 8.32
N GLN A 341 -1.29 151.67 7.76
CA GLN A 341 -1.00 153.02 7.26
C GLN A 341 -2.01 153.49 6.21
N TYR A 342 -2.39 152.61 5.26
CA TYR A 342 -3.39 152.91 4.25
C TYR A 342 -4.77 153.15 4.86
N LYS A 343 -5.22 152.32 5.81
CA LYS A 343 -6.49 152.50 6.53
C LYS A 343 -6.50 153.82 7.31
N THR A 344 -5.40 154.18 7.97
CA THR A 344 -5.24 155.46 8.65
C THR A 344 -5.38 156.63 7.67
N LEU A 345 -4.64 156.61 6.55
CA LEU A 345 -4.71 157.66 5.52
C LEU A 345 -6.10 157.78 4.87
N MET A 346 -6.76 156.65 4.59
CA MET A 346 -8.11 156.65 4.03
C MET A 346 -9.15 157.13 5.05
N GLY A 347 -9.01 156.75 6.33
CA GLY A 347 -9.81 157.30 7.42
C GLY A 347 -9.62 158.80 7.58
N GLU A 348 -8.38 159.28 7.54
CA GLU A 348 -8.05 160.72 7.52
C GLU A 348 -8.69 161.43 6.33
N ARG A 349 -8.67 160.83 5.12
CA ARG A 349 -9.38 161.37 3.94
C ARG A 349 -10.90 161.39 4.14
N PHE A 350 -11.49 160.33 4.67
CA PHE A 350 -12.93 160.24 4.90
C PHE A 350 -13.38 161.25 5.96
N GLU A 351 -12.57 161.46 7.01
CA GLU A 351 -12.81 162.50 8.00
C GLU A 351 -12.63 163.90 7.41
N LYS A 352 -11.68 164.10 6.50
CA LYS A 352 -11.48 165.35 5.77
C LYS A 352 -12.65 165.64 4.84
N GLU A 353 -13.09 164.67 4.05
CA GLU A 353 -14.29 164.76 3.21
C GLU A 353 -15.56 164.94 4.04
N LYS A 354 -15.68 164.28 5.19
CA LYS A 354 -16.81 164.48 6.12
C LYS A 354 -16.77 165.86 6.78
N LYS A 355 -15.58 166.39 7.11
CA LYS A 355 -15.38 167.77 7.61
C LYS A 355 -15.66 168.80 6.52
N ASP A 356 -15.26 168.55 5.29
CA ASP A 356 -15.58 169.38 4.14
C ASP A 356 -17.10 169.33 3.89
N TRP A 357 -17.72 168.15 3.85
CA TRP A 357 -19.17 167.97 3.66
C TRP A 357 -20.00 168.62 4.79
N LEU A 358 -19.59 168.48 6.06
CA LEU A 358 -20.22 169.16 7.21
C LEU A 358 -19.91 170.67 7.25
N GLY A 359 -18.77 171.10 6.71
CA GLY A 359 -18.39 172.50 6.55
C GLY A 359 -19.20 173.21 5.46
N TRP A 360 -19.60 172.48 4.42
CA TRP A 360 -20.50 172.96 3.37
C TRP A 360 -21.97 173.09 3.83
N GLN A 361 -22.40 172.40 4.90
CA GLN A 361 -23.76 172.54 5.45
C GLN A 361 -23.94 173.70 6.47
N LYS A 362 -22.87 174.43 6.83
CA LYS A 362 -22.91 175.55 7.81
C LYS A 362 -22.66 176.93 7.21
N LYS A 363 -22.74 177.07 5.88
CA LYS A 363 -22.84 178.35 5.16
C LYS A 363 -24.07 178.31 4.29
#